data_AF-A0A076G9W1-F1
#
_entry.id   AF-A0A076G9W1-F1
#
_cell.length_a   1.000
_cell.length_b   1.000
_cell.length_c   1.000
_cell.angle_alpha   90.00
_cell.angle_beta   90.00
_cell.angle_gamma   90.00
#
_symmetry.space_group_name_H-M   'P 1'
#
loop_
_entity.id
_entity.type
_entity.pdbx_description
1 polymer ?
#
loop_
_entity_poly.entity_id
_entity_poly.type
_entity_poly.pdbx_seq_one_letter_code
_entity_poly.pdbx_strand_id
1 'polypeptide(L)'
;WAQRDVPWLMKMIQPDWLKSNGFHEIEADVNDTSLLLSGDHSIQQQLQEVREDDDDAEMTHSVAVNVYPATSRMPKLTIVVIDT
;
A
#
# COMPACT_ATOMS: atom_id res chain seq x y z
N TRP A 1 1.35 4.03 13.91
CA TRP A 1 1.28 2.55 13.97
C TRP A 1 1.22 2.06 12.54
N ALA A 2 1.91 0.97 12.22
CA ALA A 2 1.86 0.32 10.92
C ALA A 2 1.88 -1.19 11.14
N GLN A 3 1.16 -1.94 10.30
CA GLN A 3 1.11 -3.40 10.40
C GLN A 3 2.44 -4.06 10.02
N ARG A 4 3.16 -3.47 9.05
CA ARG A 4 4.50 -3.86 8.60
C ARG A 4 5.36 -2.62 8.40
N ASP A 5 6.66 -2.77 8.57
CA ASP A 5 7.62 -1.70 8.29
C ASP A 5 8.05 -1.75 6.82
N VAL A 6 7.45 -0.88 6.00
CA VAL A 6 7.73 -0.76 4.56
C VAL A 6 8.02 0.71 4.23
N PRO A 7 9.28 1.17 4.40
CA PRO A 7 9.61 2.59 4.38
C PRO A 7 9.34 3.31 3.04
N TRP A 8 9.48 2.60 1.91
CA TRP A 8 9.22 3.19 0.60
C TRP A 8 7.72 3.50 0.43
N LEU A 9 6.85 2.56 0.84
CA LEU A 9 5.40 2.72 0.73
C LEU A 9 4.89 3.86 1.62
N MET A 10 5.46 4.00 2.83
CA MET A 10 5.13 5.11 3.72
C MET A 10 5.45 6.48 3.11
N LYS A 11 6.49 6.58 2.26
CA LYS A 11 6.85 7.83 1.57
C LYS A 11 5.92 8.15 0.40
N MET A 12 5.30 7.15 -0.20
CA MET A 12 4.37 7.30 -1.32
C MET A 12 2.99 7.81 -0.87
N ILE A 13 2.61 7.61 0.40
CA ILE A 13 1.37 8.14 0.96
C ILE A 13 1.47 9.67 1.06
N GLN A 14 0.77 10.38 0.18
CA GLN A 14 0.83 11.85 0.17
C GLN A 14 0.12 12.45 1.41
N PRO A 15 0.70 13.46 2.07
CA PRO A 15 0.09 14.07 3.26
C PRO A 15 -1.32 14.63 3.04
N ASP A 16 -1.62 15.06 1.81
CA ASP A 16 -2.94 15.62 1.47
C ASP A 16 -4.03 14.55 1.42
N TRP A 17 -3.71 13.30 1.09
CA TRP A 17 -4.66 12.19 1.09
C TRP A 17 -5.22 11.97 2.50
N LEU A 18 -4.44 12.26 3.55
CA LEU A 18 -4.82 12.03 4.94
C LEU A 18 -5.89 13.00 5.47
N LYS A 19 -6.27 14.01 4.68
CA LYS A 19 -7.19 15.08 5.08
C LYS A 19 -8.67 14.73 4.89
N SER A 20 -9.00 13.77 4.02
CA SER A 20 -10.37 13.39 3.69
C SER A 20 -10.49 11.90 3.36
N ASN A 21 -11.72 11.37 3.37
CA ASN A 21 -11.99 10.03 2.84
C ASN A 21 -11.71 10.02 1.33
N GLY A 22 -11.13 8.93 0.82
CA GLY A 22 -10.80 8.82 -0.59
C GLY A 22 -10.19 7.49 -1.00
N PHE A 23 -10.13 7.29 -2.31
CA PHE A 23 -9.42 6.20 -2.95
C PHE A 23 -8.31 6.78 -3.83
N HIS A 24 -7.14 6.17 -3.78
CA HIS A 24 -5.94 6.54 -4.52
C HIS A 24 -5.25 5.28 -5.04
N GLU A 25 -4.27 5.47 -5.92
CA GLU A 25 -3.44 4.39 -6.47
C GLU A 25 -1.97 4.76 -6.28
N ILE A 26 -1.14 3.75 -6.03
CA ILE A 26 0.32 3.86 -6.00
C ILE A 26 0.86 2.88 -7.03
N GLU A 27 1.69 3.38 -7.95
CA GLU A 27 2.49 2.57 -8.86
C GLU A 27 3.83 2.26 -8.18
N ALA A 28 4.26 1.00 -8.26
CA ALA A 28 5.53 0.54 -7.70
C ALA A 28 6.12 -0.57 -8.58
N ASP A 29 7.43 -0.64 -8.67
CA ASP A 29 8.11 -1.69 -9.42
C ASP A 29 7.76 -3.08 -8.84
N VAL A 30 7.71 -4.09 -9.70
CA VAL A 30 7.50 -5.50 -9.31
C VAL A 30 8.47 -5.99 -8.22
N ASN A 31 9.65 -5.36 -8.12
CA ASN A 31 10.63 -5.57 -7.07
C ASN A 31 10.13 -5.09 -5.70
N ASP A 32 9.61 -3.88 -5.63
CA ASP A 32 9.07 -3.28 -4.41
C ASP A 32 7.75 -3.95 -3.98
N THR A 33 6.90 -4.33 -4.94
CA THR A 33 5.64 -5.07 -4.68
C THR A 33 5.88 -6.42 -4.00
N SER A 34 6.97 -7.13 -4.32
CA SER A 34 7.28 -8.40 -3.65
C SER A 34 7.56 -8.28 -2.14
N LEU A 35 7.99 -7.11 -1.68
CA LEU A 35 8.18 -6.81 -0.25
C LEU A 35 6.84 -6.68 0.48
N LEU A 36 5.78 -6.28 -0.24
CA LEU A 36 4.41 -6.23 0.28
C LEU A 36 3.78 -7.62 0.38
N LEU A 37 4.18 -8.53 -0.50
CA LEU A 37 3.56 -9.85 -0.69
C LEU A 37 4.27 -11.02 0.00
N SER A 38 5.22 -10.74 0.91
CA SER A 38 6.13 -11.74 1.51
C SER A 38 5.52 -12.90 2.33
N GLY A 39 4.20 -13.13 2.25
CA GLY A 39 3.50 -14.22 2.93
C GLY A 39 2.80 -15.24 2.01
N ASP A 40 2.62 -14.96 0.71
CA ASP A 40 1.88 -15.84 -0.19
C ASP A 40 2.75 -16.41 -1.31
N HIS A 41 3.05 -17.71 -1.22
CA HIS A 41 3.92 -18.42 -2.17
C HIS A 41 3.30 -18.50 -3.57
N SER A 42 1.96 -18.45 -3.69
CA SER A 42 1.29 -18.50 -4.99
C SER A 42 1.45 -17.18 -5.75
N ILE A 43 1.36 -16.06 -5.03
CA ILE A 43 1.54 -14.72 -5.58
C ILE A 43 3.02 -14.46 -5.91
N GLN A 44 3.95 -14.98 -5.12
CA GLN A 44 5.39 -14.87 -5.43
C GLN A 44 5.76 -15.52 -6.76
N GLN A 45 5.12 -16.65 -7.11
CA GLN A 45 5.36 -17.32 -8.38
C GLN A 45 4.82 -16.51 -9.56
N GLN A 46 3.64 -15.90 -9.41
CA GLN A 46 3.08 -14.98 -10.41
C GLN A 46 3.94 -13.73 -10.59
N LEU A 47 4.44 -13.14 -9.50
CA LEU A 47 5.38 -12.02 -9.55
C LEU A 47 6.69 -12.40 -10.26
N GLN A 48 7.15 -13.64 -10.06
CA GLN A 48 8.34 -14.13 -10.74
C GLN A 48 8.11 -14.30 -12.24
N GLU A 49 6.95 -14.83 -12.66
CA GLU A 49 6.57 -14.90 -14.08
C GLU A 49 6.52 -13.51 -14.72
N VAL A 50 5.97 -12.50 -14.03
CA VAL A 50 5.95 -11.12 -14.53
C VAL A 50 7.35 -10.54 -14.67
N ARG A 51 8.25 -10.79 -13.70
CA ARG A 51 9.65 -10.36 -13.80
C ARG A 51 10.39 -11.00 -14.96
N GLU A 52 10.18 -12.29 -15.17
CA GLU A 52 10.83 -13.02 -16.26
C GLU A 52 10.39 -12.51 -17.64
N ASP A 53 9.16 -11.98 -17.76
CA ASP A 53 8.65 -11.33 -18.96
C ASP A 53 9.09 -9.86 -19.10
N ASP A 54 9.08 -9.10 -18.00
CA ASP A 54 9.48 -7.68 -17.94
C ASP A 54 9.98 -7.28 -16.54
N ASP A 55 11.30 -7.12 -16.41
CA ASP A 55 11.96 -6.69 -15.17
C ASP A 55 11.58 -5.24 -14.76
N ASP A 56 11.09 -4.43 -15.71
CA ASP A 56 10.64 -3.05 -15.49
C ASP A 56 9.12 -2.94 -15.29
N ALA A 57 8.43 -4.08 -15.06
CA ALA A 57 6.98 -4.09 -14.85
C ALA A 57 6.56 -3.28 -13.60
N GLU A 58 5.62 -2.35 -13.82
CA GLU A 58 4.97 -1.57 -12.77
C GLU A 58 3.69 -2.29 -12.26
N MET A 59 3.48 -2.24 -10.95
CA MET A 59 2.32 -2.78 -10.26
C MET A 59 1.51 -1.65 -9.62
N THR A 60 0.18 -1.72 -9.75
CA THR A 60 -0.73 -0.72 -9.19
C THR A 60 -1.37 -1.24 -7.91
N HIS A 61 -1.16 -0.54 -6.80
CA HIS A 61 -1.77 -0.83 -5.51
C HIS A 61 -2.89 0.15 -5.19
N SER A 62 -4.08 -0.36 -4.88
CA SER A 62 -5.22 0.44 -4.42
C SER A 62 -5.01 0.92 -2.98
N VAL A 63 -5.32 2.18 -2.71
CA VAL A 63 -5.18 2.82 -1.40
C VAL A 63 -6.52 3.41 -0.97
N ALA A 64 -7.05 2.95 0.15
CA ALA A 64 -8.24 3.50 0.78
C ALA A 64 -7.88 4.33 2.02
N VAL A 65 -8.32 5.58 2.06
CA VAL A 65 -8.13 6.48 3.21
C VAL A 65 -9.46 6.74 3.89
N ASN A 66 -9.52 6.47 5.19
CA ASN A 66 -10.70 6.67 6.03
C ASN A 66 -10.38 7.56 7.24
N VAL A 67 -11.07 8.68 7.36
CA VAL A 67 -10.94 9.66 8.44
C VAL A 67 -12.07 9.45 9.44
N TYR A 68 -11.70 9.11 10.66
CA TYR A 68 -12.59 8.94 11.81
C TYR A 68 -12.49 10.18 12.70
N PRO A 69 -13.58 10.96 12.87
CA PRO A 69 -13.58 12.13 13.75
C PRO A 69 -13.35 11.71 15.21
N ALA A 70 -12.90 12.66 16.03
CA ALA A 70 -12.71 12.42 17.46
C ALA A 70 -14.06 12.08 18.14
N THR A 71 -14.00 11.18 19.11
CA THR A 71 -15.10 10.80 20.00
C THR A 71 -14.66 10.93 21.45
N SER A 72 -15.55 10.70 22.42
CA SER A 72 -15.24 10.79 23.84
C SER A 72 -14.11 9.87 24.33
N ARG A 73 -13.81 8.80 23.57
CA ARG A 73 -12.81 7.77 23.95
C ARG A 73 -11.71 7.58 22.91
N MET A 74 -11.73 8.31 21.81
CA MET A 74 -10.80 8.13 20.70
C MET A 74 -10.49 9.47 20.04
N PRO A 75 -9.21 9.84 19.86
CA PRO A 75 -8.85 11.04 19.11
C PRO A 75 -9.24 10.87 17.63
N LYS A 76 -9.14 11.95 16.85
CA LYS A 76 -9.26 11.87 15.39
C LYS A 76 -8.18 10.90 14.87
N LEU A 77 -8.59 9.96 14.03
CA LEU A 77 -7.69 9.01 13.38
C LEU A 77 -7.90 9.06 11.87
N THR A 78 -6.82 8.88 11.12
CA THR A 78 -6.88 8.56 9.70
C THR A 78 -6.27 7.18 9.54
N ILE A 79 -7.03 6.25 8.98
CA ILE A 79 -6.59 4.88 8.70
C ILE A 79 -6.41 4.75 7.20
N VAL A 80 -5.23 4.30 6.79
CA VAL A 80 -4.87 4.01 5.39
C VAL A 80 -4.78 2.50 5.25
N VAL A 81 -5.49 1.95 4.28
CA VAL A 81 -5.43 0.53 3.90
C VAL A 81 -4.92 0.46 2.47
N ILE A 82 -3.96 -0.43 2.24
CA ILE A 82 -3.29 -0.60 0.95
C ILE A 82 -3.48 -2.07 0.56
N ASP A 83 -3.98 -2.32 -0.64
CA ASP A 83 -4.14 -3.67 -1.17
C ASP A 83 -2.76 -4.23 -1.56
N THR A 84 -2.48 -5.45 -1.16
CA THR A 84 -1.17 -6.10 -1.33
C THR A 84 -1.34 -7.51 -1.80
#